data_AF-I9SD96-F1
#
_entry.id   AF-I9SD96-F1
#
_cell.length_a   1.000
_cell.length_b   1.000
_cell.length_c   1.000
_cell.angle_alpha   90.00
_cell.angle_beta   90.00
_cell.angle_gamma   90.00
#
_symmetry.space_group_name_H-M   'P 1'
#
loop_
_entity.id
_entity.type
_entity.pdbx_description
1 polymer ?
#
loop_
_entity_poly.entity_id
_entity_poly.type
_entity_poly.pdbx_seq_one_letter_code
_entity_poly.pdbx_strand_id
1 'polypeptide(L)'
;MRRFLTIVTAMSLAITALHAQEPNIYASGLSANAVDNTNQEVKISYTLNAPATSLTIILQKETAPPHEIQITESEALTKGNHTNISVDLSTVPTGNYTWKLKATGTETSSEPILIGNTTETLTTPRGLAINNNFDSPYFGHIYVTDSKNKTTDGGIYVFDAAFADITGQGENAWSRNFSDSPASPLRLTVAPDDRIYITDWSDNETSGVHIWNPATPTTDAVSVFGGTITGGNAKEGEVFIHGSVSHCYITGTGADTKLYTYDEDLPQKINLYEIGNLDSPWVDAPTPLTYPGSIANGNGMIFPDDKGGWWVAQHRATDPVSGVNPGLIHMNSSGVADYSSMGALGSNTRGVVGLNTDQSLVATAGTIDERNTQGQIHIFDVTWDDNNTPALSSKYVINTPFTSTCYTVVFDVAGNVYATGDNNALGVWALPKTENSFTTSAPSTSVLEIINTAVGVHTATNDKVVESVSYNTPAGITVPADAQGLLLKKTTYTDGTTKVDKIINK
;
A
#
# COMPACT_ATOMS: atom_id res chain seq x y z
N MET A 1 -3.63 -74.31 27.73
CA MET A 1 -4.39 -73.48 26.77
C MET A 1 -4.90 -72.24 27.48
N ARG A 2 -4.22 -71.10 27.34
CA ARG A 2 -4.70 -69.79 27.76
C ARG A 2 -4.55 -68.86 26.56
N ARG A 3 -5.69 -68.34 26.09
CA ARG A 3 -5.80 -67.41 24.96
C ARG A 3 -5.30 -66.04 25.42
N PHE A 4 -4.29 -65.50 24.75
CA PHE A 4 -3.99 -64.07 24.81
C PHE A 4 -4.66 -63.41 23.60
N LEU A 5 -5.63 -62.56 23.89
CA LEU A 5 -6.35 -61.72 22.94
C LEU A 5 -5.57 -60.40 22.87
N THR A 6 -4.83 -60.16 21.79
CA THR A 6 -4.21 -58.85 21.54
C THR A 6 -5.27 -57.96 20.88
N ILE A 7 -5.78 -57.00 21.64
CA ILE A 7 -6.61 -55.91 21.12
C ILE A 7 -5.65 -54.93 20.44
N VAL A 8 -5.72 -54.82 19.11
CA VAL A 8 -5.07 -53.74 18.36
C VAL A 8 -6.03 -52.56 18.35
N THR A 9 -5.80 -51.60 19.23
CA THR A 9 -6.49 -50.31 19.19
C THR A 9 -5.86 -49.51 18.05
N ALA A 10 -6.56 -49.38 16.93
CA ALA A 10 -6.20 -48.44 15.89
C ALA A 10 -6.48 -47.02 16.39
N MET A 11 -5.45 -46.33 16.89
CA MET A 11 -5.48 -44.87 17.03
C MET A 11 -5.54 -44.29 15.62
N SER A 12 -6.72 -43.80 15.23
CA SER A 12 -6.85 -42.91 14.08
C SER A 12 -6.06 -41.64 14.42
N LEU A 13 -4.89 -41.51 13.82
CA LEU A 13 -4.12 -40.28 13.83
C LEU A 13 -4.93 -39.29 12.97
N ALA A 14 -5.69 -38.41 13.62
CA ALA A 14 -6.24 -37.25 12.96
C ALA A 14 -5.06 -36.39 12.52
N ILE A 15 -4.65 -36.53 11.27
CA ILE A 15 -3.78 -35.55 10.61
C ILE A 15 -4.66 -34.30 10.49
N THR A 16 -4.59 -33.42 11.47
CA THR A 16 -4.94 -32.01 11.24
C THR A 16 -3.96 -31.55 10.19
N ALA A 17 -4.43 -31.43 8.95
CA ALA A 17 -3.73 -30.66 7.95
C ALA A 17 -3.54 -29.26 8.56
N LEU A 18 -2.31 -28.93 8.92
CA LEU A 18 -1.93 -27.56 9.24
C LEU A 18 -2.09 -26.82 7.91
N HIS A 19 -3.27 -26.26 7.63
CA HIS A 19 -3.41 -25.36 6.51
C HIS A 19 -2.42 -24.23 6.77
N ALA A 20 -1.46 -24.04 5.85
CA ALA A 20 -0.64 -22.85 5.84
C ALA A 20 -1.61 -21.67 5.80
N GLN A 21 -1.53 -20.80 6.81
CA GLN A 21 -2.47 -19.70 6.93
C GLN A 21 -2.04 -18.56 6.03
N GLU A 22 -3.00 -18.00 5.30
CA GLU A 22 -2.79 -16.92 4.34
C GLU A 22 -2.86 -15.54 5.02
N PRO A 23 -2.27 -14.48 4.44
CA PRO A 23 -2.50 -13.11 4.86
C PRO A 23 -3.97 -12.72 4.93
N ASN A 24 -4.25 -11.64 5.67
CA ASN A 24 -5.45 -10.86 5.44
C ASN A 24 -5.42 -10.36 3.99
N ILE A 25 -6.37 -10.82 3.18
CA ILE A 25 -6.34 -10.66 1.74
C ILE A 25 -6.66 -9.22 1.35
N TYR A 26 -6.00 -8.74 0.30
CA TYR A 26 -6.43 -7.57 -0.47
C TYR A 26 -5.87 -7.66 -1.89
N ALA A 27 -6.48 -6.88 -2.78
CA ALA A 27 -5.97 -6.65 -4.12
C ALA A 27 -5.28 -5.30 -4.18
N SER A 28 -4.22 -5.16 -4.98
CA SER A 28 -3.51 -3.90 -5.22
C SER A 28 -3.26 -3.68 -6.72
N GLY A 29 -2.70 -2.53 -7.12
CA GLY A 29 -2.38 -2.26 -8.53
C GLY A 29 -3.58 -2.27 -9.49
N LEU A 30 -4.78 -1.92 -8.99
CA LEU A 30 -6.02 -1.95 -9.78
C LEU A 30 -5.91 -1.01 -10.99
N SER A 31 -6.06 -1.57 -12.18
CA SER A 31 -6.13 -0.82 -13.43
C SER A 31 -7.12 -1.45 -14.39
N ALA A 32 -7.64 -0.64 -15.31
CA ALA A 32 -8.56 -1.09 -16.34
C ALA A 32 -8.20 -0.45 -17.69
N ASN A 33 -8.37 -1.21 -18.76
CA ASN A 33 -8.35 -0.64 -20.11
C ASN A 33 -9.67 0.10 -20.38
N ALA A 34 -9.71 0.84 -21.49
CA ALA A 34 -10.97 1.39 -21.99
C ALA A 34 -12.00 0.27 -22.21
N VAL A 35 -13.27 0.56 -21.88
CA VAL A 35 -14.38 -0.38 -22.07
C VAL A 35 -14.57 -0.65 -23.58
N ASP A 36 -14.59 -1.92 -23.96
CA ASP A 36 -15.02 -2.35 -25.28
C ASP A 36 -16.54 -2.38 -25.32
N ASN A 37 -17.13 -1.24 -25.70
CA ASN A 37 -18.57 -1.08 -25.83
C ASN A 37 -19.20 -1.91 -26.97
N THR A 38 -18.40 -2.51 -27.85
CA THR A 38 -18.92 -3.44 -28.88
C THR A 38 -19.22 -4.80 -28.28
N ASN A 39 -18.28 -5.31 -27.48
CA ASN A 39 -18.40 -6.61 -26.83
C ASN A 39 -18.98 -6.52 -25.41
N GLN A 40 -19.23 -5.30 -24.91
CA GLN A 40 -19.61 -5.02 -23.53
C GLN A 40 -18.65 -5.68 -22.55
N GLU A 41 -17.35 -5.45 -22.74
CA GLU A 41 -16.29 -6.06 -21.94
C GLU A 41 -15.31 -4.98 -21.44
N VAL A 42 -14.75 -5.18 -20.25
CA VAL A 42 -13.55 -4.47 -19.81
C VAL A 42 -12.47 -5.46 -19.41
N LYS A 43 -11.21 -5.07 -19.63
CA LYS A 43 -10.04 -5.82 -19.16
C LYS A 43 -9.42 -5.12 -17.98
N ILE A 44 -9.34 -5.81 -16.85
CA ILE A 44 -8.75 -5.29 -15.61
C ILE A 44 -7.44 -5.99 -15.27
N SER A 45 -6.60 -5.33 -14.48
CA SER A 45 -5.38 -5.92 -13.90
C SER A 45 -5.31 -5.59 -12.41
N TYR A 46 -4.70 -6.48 -11.63
CA TYR A 46 -4.55 -6.37 -10.17
C TYR A 46 -3.49 -7.35 -9.66
N THR A 47 -2.96 -7.12 -8.46
CA THR A 47 -2.10 -8.05 -7.73
C THR A 47 -2.80 -8.53 -6.47
N LEU A 48 -2.87 -9.84 -6.25
CA LEU A 48 -3.37 -10.42 -4.99
C LEU A 48 -2.21 -10.80 -4.07
N ASN A 49 -2.28 -10.40 -2.79
CA ASN A 49 -1.29 -10.79 -1.79
C ASN A 49 -1.41 -12.25 -1.32
N ALA A 50 -2.59 -12.86 -1.49
CA ALA A 50 -2.92 -14.26 -1.22
C ALA A 50 -3.92 -14.80 -2.25
N PRO A 51 -4.06 -16.14 -2.37
CA PRO A 51 -5.13 -16.71 -3.16
C PRO A 51 -6.51 -16.33 -2.61
N ALA A 52 -7.41 -15.95 -3.51
CA ALA A 52 -8.80 -15.62 -3.18
C ALA A 52 -9.69 -16.86 -3.27
N THR A 53 -10.66 -16.96 -2.35
CA THR A 53 -11.80 -17.88 -2.45
C THR A 53 -12.91 -17.29 -3.32
N SER A 54 -13.01 -15.95 -3.39
CA SER A 54 -13.87 -15.24 -4.35
C SER A 54 -13.34 -13.84 -4.66
N LEU A 55 -13.65 -13.37 -5.87
CA LEU A 55 -13.35 -12.01 -6.32
C LEU A 55 -14.61 -11.40 -6.93
N THR A 56 -14.93 -10.17 -6.52
CA THR A 56 -16.11 -9.45 -6.99
C THR A 56 -15.75 -8.04 -7.42
N ILE A 57 -16.05 -7.68 -8.67
CA ILE A 57 -16.02 -6.31 -9.13
C ILE A 57 -17.32 -5.64 -8.72
N ILE A 58 -17.21 -4.49 -8.07
CA ILE A 58 -18.34 -3.68 -7.61
C ILE A 58 -18.33 -2.38 -8.40
N LEU A 59 -19.33 -2.18 -9.25
CA LEU A 59 -19.51 -0.99 -10.08
C LEU A 59 -20.54 -0.05 -9.45
N GLN A 60 -20.14 1.19 -9.19
CA GLN A 60 -20.98 2.21 -8.55
C GLN A 60 -21.21 3.39 -9.49
N LYS A 61 -22.48 3.71 -9.75
CA LYS A 61 -22.90 4.91 -10.49
C LYS A 61 -23.67 5.83 -9.56
N GLU A 62 -23.07 6.96 -9.21
CA GLU A 62 -23.65 7.94 -8.28
C GLU A 62 -24.20 7.26 -7.01
N THR A 63 -25.49 7.44 -6.70
CA THR A 63 -26.19 6.82 -5.56
C THR A 63 -27.06 5.61 -5.93
N ALA A 64 -26.95 5.10 -7.16
CA ALA A 64 -27.70 3.91 -7.58
C ALA A 64 -27.19 2.66 -6.84
N PRO A 65 -27.99 1.58 -6.74
CA PRO A 65 -27.47 0.30 -6.22
C PRO A 65 -26.24 -0.17 -7.04
N PRO A 66 -25.20 -0.71 -6.38
CA PRO A 66 -24.02 -1.21 -7.07
C PRO A 66 -24.36 -2.43 -7.95
N HIS A 67 -23.62 -2.60 -9.04
CA HIS A 67 -23.62 -3.83 -9.81
C HIS A 67 -22.43 -4.68 -9.39
N GLU A 68 -22.67 -5.94 -9.05
CA GLU A 68 -21.64 -6.86 -8.60
C GLU A 68 -21.43 -7.97 -9.63
N ILE A 69 -20.19 -8.14 -10.08
CA ILE A 69 -19.79 -9.14 -11.07
C ILE A 69 -18.74 -10.04 -10.43
N GLN A 70 -19.03 -11.33 -10.34
CA GLN A 70 -18.09 -12.32 -9.80
C GLN A 70 -17.07 -12.71 -10.87
N ILE A 71 -15.79 -12.75 -10.48
CA ILE A 71 -14.71 -13.34 -11.27
C ILE A 71 -14.58 -14.80 -10.81
N THR A 72 -14.66 -15.74 -11.74
CA THR A 72 -14.80 -17.18 -11.40
C THR A 72 -13.68 -18.04 -11.97
N GLU A 73 -12.87 -17.48 -12.86
CA GLU A 73 -11.73 -18.13 -13.47
C GLU A 73 -10.69 -18.47 -12.40
N SER A 74 -10.40 -19.76 -12.22
CA SER A 74 -9.51 -20.23 -11.13
C SER A 74 -8.11 -19.60 -11.18
N GLU A 75 -7.61 -19.31 -12.37
CA GLU A 75 -6.31 -18.67 -12.55
C GLU A 75 -6.31 -17.24 -12.00
N ALA A 76 -7.41 -16.50 -12.17
CA ALA A 76 -7.60 -15.13 -11.70
C ALA A 76 -7.72 -15.02 -10.17
N LEU A 77 -7.91 -16.15 -9.47
CA LEU A 77 -8.01 -16.22 -8.01
C LEU A 77 -6.68 -16.55 -7.33
N THR A 78 -5.61 -16.82 -8.07
CA THR A 78 -4.32 -17.20 -7.49
C THR A 78 -3.55 -16.00 -6.91
N LYS A 79 -2.62 -16.22 -5.98
CA LYS A 79 -1.73 -15.16 -5.49
C LYS A 79 -0.87 -14.63 -6.63
N GLY A 80 -0.62 -13.31 -6.64
CA GLY A 80 0.30 -12.67 -7.59
C GLY A 80 -0.40 -11.72 -8.55
N ASN A 81 0.34 -11.31 -9.58
CA ASN A 81 -0.10 -10.34 -10.57
C ASN A 81 -1.00 -11.00 -11.63
N HIS A 82 -2.14 -10.36 -11.89
CA HIS A 82 -3.14 -10.73 -12.90
C HIS A 82 -3.29 -9.60 -13.88
N THR A 83 -3.17 -9.90 -15.17
CA THR A 83 -3.26 -8.88 -16.22
C THR A 83 -4.33 -9.23 -17.23
N ASN A 84 -5.06 -8.22 -17.68
CA ASN A 84 -6.07 -8.33 -18.74
C ASN A 84 -7.18 -9.35 -18.47
N ILE A 85 -7.64 -9.47 -17.22
CA ILE A 85 -8.80 -10.27 -16.86
C ILE A 85 -10.06 -9.65 -17.48
N SER A 86 -10.71 -10.38 -18.38
CA SER A 86 -11.92 -9.95 -19.06
C SER A 86 -13.13 -10.01 -18.12
N VAL A 87 -13.96 -8.98 -18.18
CA VAL A 87 -15.14 -8.80 -17.33
C VAL A 87 -16.32 -8.44 -18.21
N ASP A 88 -17.36 -9.27 -18.17
CA ASP A 88 -18.61 -9.07 -18.91
C ASP A 88 -19.46 -7.96 -18.27
N LEU A 89 -19.75 -6.92 -19.05
CA LEU A 89 -20.55 -5.76 -18.70
C LEU A 89 -21.91 -5.76 -19.40
N SER A 90 -22.29 -6.81 -20.11
CA SER A 90 -23.52 -6.89 -20.93
C SER A 90 -24.81 -6.65 -20.15
N THR A 91 -24.80 -6.86 -18.84
CA THR A 91 -25.93 -6.62 -17.94
C THR A 91 -25.89 -5.25 -17.26
N VAL A 92 -24.80 -4.49 -17.42
CA VAL A 92 -24.57 -3.22 -16.75
C VAL A 92 -25.14 -2.08 -17.62
N PRO A 93 -26.05 -1.22 -17.10
CA PRO A 93 -26.62 -0.12 -17.88
C PRO A 93 -25.60 0.94 -18.28
N THR A 94 -25.91 1.69 -19.35
CA THR A 94 -25.11 2.85 -19.79
C THR A 94 -24.84 3.84 -18.65
N GLY A 95 -23.58 4.27 -18.52
CA GLY A 95 -23.16 5.28 -17.57
C GLY A 95 -21.67 5.26 -17.28
N ASN A 96 -21.26 6.21 -16.44
CA ASN A 96 -19.92 6.27 -15.88
C ASN A 96 -19.92 5.64 -14.50
N TYR A 97 -19.02 4.68 -14.27
CA TYR A 97 -18.92 3.94 -13.02
C TYR A 97 -17.55 4.12 -12.40
N THR A 98 -17.53 4.40 -11.11
CA THR A 98 -16.37 4.06 -10.28
C THR A 98 -16.44 2.56 -9.98
N TRP A 99 -15.29 1.94 -9.72
CA TRP A 99 -15.25 0.52 -9.49
C TRP A 99 -14.32 0.14 -8.35
N LYS A 100 -14.60 -1.02 -7.75
CA LYS A 100 -13.83 -1.60 -6.65
C LYS A 100 -13.66 -3.10 -6.91
N LEU A 101 -12.63 -3.69 -6.31
CA LEU A 101 -12.42 -5.12 -6.32
C LEU A 101 -12.48 -5.63 -4.88
N LYS A 102 -13.48 -6.46 -4.58
CA LYS A 102 -13.61 -7.16 -3.30
C LYS A 102 -12.96 -8.53 -3.43
N ALA A 103 -11.89 -8.75 -2.68
CA ALA A 103 -11.26 -10.05 -2.52
C ALA A 103 -11.76 -10.70 -1.21
N THR A 104 -12.02 -11.99 -1.26
CA THR A 104 -12.29 -12.82 -0.08
C THR A 104 -11.29 -13.96 -0.08
N GLY A 105 -10.66 -14.22 1.06
CA GLY A 105 -9.66 -15.25 1.26
C GLY A 105 -10.14 -16.28 2.28
N THR A 106 -9.24 -17.16 2.69
CA THR A 106 -9.49 -18.08 3.80
C THR A 106 -9.45 -17.33 5.13
N GLU A 107 -10.31 -17.71 6.08
CA GLU A 107 -10.29 -17.16 7.43
C GLU A 107 -8.90 -17.27 8.08
N THR A 108 -8.52 -16.28 8.88
CA THR A 108 -7.24 -16.27 9.59
C THR A 108 -7.42 -16.73 11.06
N SER A 109 -6.30 -16.91 11.78
CA SER A 109 -6.24 -17.62 13.06
C SER A 109 -6.85 -16.78 14.18
N SER A 110 -7.08 -17.39 15.34
CA SER A 110 -7.41 -16.67 16.57
C SER A 110 -6.23 -15.89 17.16
N GLU A 111 -5.01 -16.17 16.71
CA GLU A 111 -3.76 -15.53 17.15
C GLU A 111 -2.97 -15.01 15.94
N PRO A 112 -2.14 -13.95 16.08
CA PRO A 112 -1.27 -13.49 15.00
C PRO A 112 -0.31 -14.58 14.53
N ILE A 113 -0.18 -14.76 13.21
CA ILE A 113 0.68 -15.80 12.61
C ILE A 113 1.68 -15.19 11.64
N LEU A 114 2.95 -15.61 11.73
CA LEU A 114 3.99 -15.30 10.75
C LEU A 114 3.67 -16.02 9.42
N ILE A 115 3.39 -15.25 8.38
CA ILE A 115 2.99 -15.76 7.05
C ILE A 115 4.12 -15.66 6.02
N GLY A 116 5.19 -14.93 6.33
CA GLY A 116 6.34 -14.81 5.46
C GLY A 116 7.48 -14.04 6.11
N ASN A 117 8.69 -14.34 5.69
CA ASN A 117 9.87 -13.54 5.99
C ASN A 117 10.87 -13.55 4.84
N THR A 118 11.57 -12.43 4.63
CA THR A 118 12.71 -12.37 3.70
C THR A 118 14.00 -12.34 4.52
N THR A 119 14.89 -13.32 4.33
CA THR A 119 16.22 -13.35 4.96
C THR A 119 17.36 -13.41 3.96
N GLU A 120 17.06 -13.71 2.69
CA GLU A 120 18.09 -13.91 1.67
C GLU A 120 18.33 -12.69 0.80
N THR A 121 17.33 -11.83 0.56
CA THR A 121 17.52 -10.61 -0.25
C THR A 121 18.11 -9.47 0.57
N LEU A 122 17.61 -9.29 1.80
CA LEU A 122 17.98 -8.20 2.69
C LEU A 122 19.21 -8.58 3.53
N THR A 123 20.00 -7.58 3.91
CA THR A 123 21.19 -7.76 4.75
C THR A 123 21.06 -6.99 6.05
N THR A 124 20.63 -5.73 6.03
CA THR A 124 20.48 -4.92 7.24
C THR A 124 19.24 -4.02 7.16
N PRO A 125 18.03 -4.60 7.06
CA PRO A 125 16.81 -3.81 6.90
C PRO A 125 16.56 -2.93 8.13
N ARG A 126 16.23 -1.66 7.89
CA ARG A 126 16.00 -0.65 8.93
C ARG A 126 14.59 -0.09 8.88
N GLY A 127 14.22 0.46 7.73
CA GLY A 127 12.97 1.13 7.50
C GLY A 127 12.04 0.31 6.64
N LEU A 128 10.76 0.54 6.83
CA LEU A 128 9.71 -0.08 6.06
C LEU A 128 8.54 0.89 5.90
N ALA A 129 8.01 1.01 4.69
CA ALA A 129 6.76 1.72 4.43
C ALA A 129 5.94 1.00 3.37
N ILE A 130 4.61 1.12 3.46
CA ILE A 130 3.66 0.55 2.50
C ILE A 130 2.81 1.67 1.93
N ASN A 131 2.63 1.71 0.62
CA ASN A 131 1.72 2.67 0.00
C ASN A 131 0.27 2.19 0.18
N ASN A 132 -0.44 2.81 1.12
CA ASN A 132 -1.85 2.52 1.43
C ASN A 132 -2.83 3.49 0.73
N ASN A 133 -2.37 4.34 -0.20
CA ASN A 133 -3.22 5.28 -0.93
C ASN A 133 -3.88 4.60 -2.15
N PHE A 134 -5.21 4.40 -2.13
CA PHE A 134 -5.94 3.78 -3.24
C PHE A 134 -5.90 4.54 -4.56
N ASP A 135 -5.67 5.86 -4.52
CA ASP A 135 -5.52 6.69 -5.73
C ASP A 135 -4.13 6.55 -6.36
N SER A 136 -3.18 5.93 -5.66
CA SER A 136 -1.82 5.73 -6.13
C SER A 136 -1.72 4.59 -7.16
N PRO A 137 -0.98 4.78 -8.27
CA PRO A 137 -0.59 3.66 -9.12
C PRO A 137 0.38 2.68 -8.43
N TYR A 138 0.95 3.07 -7.28
CA TYR A 138 1.87 2.26 -6.49
C TYR A 138 1.19 1.66 -5.26
N PHE A 139 -0.14 1.73 -5.17
CA PHE A 139 -0.91 1.15 -4.08
C PHE A 139 -0.52 -0.32 -3.82
N GLY A 140 -0.22 -0.64 -2.57
CA GLY A 140 0.24 -1.97 -2.12
C GLY A 140 1.73 -2.23 -2.32
N HIS A 141 2.51 -1.28 -2.87
CA HIS A 141 3.96 -1.41 -2.92
C HIS A 141 4.57 -1.31 -1.53
N ILE A 142 5.58 -2.14 -1.29
CA ILE A 142 6.34 -2.26 -0.05
C ILE A 142 7.74 -1.73 -0.33
N TYR A 143 8.18 -0.75 0.47
CA TYR A 143 9.49 -0.13 0.36
C TYR A 143 10.30 -0.43 1.62
N VAL A 144 11.51 -0.95 1.44
CA VAL A 144 12.38 -1.37 2.55
C VAL A 144 13.73 -0.69 2.41
N THR A 145 14.15 0.09 3.40
CA THR A 145 15.53 0.57 3.46
C THR A 145 16.43 -0.51 4.07
N ASP A 146 17.59 -0.70 3.47
CA ASP A 146 18.62 -1.62 3.90
C ASP A 146 19.92 -0.83 4.08
N SER A 147 20.38 -0.66 5.32
CA SER A 147 21.53 0.21 5.63
C SER A 147 22.88 -0.39 5.25
N LYS A 148 22.88 -1.64 4.77
CA LYS A 148 24.05 -2.27 4.18
C LYS A 148 23.54 -3.42 3.33
N ASN A 149 23.61 -3.28 2.02
CA ASN A 149 23.19 -4.34 1.11
C ASN A 149 24.37 -5.31 0.80
N LYS A 150 24.12 -6.33 -0.03
CA LYS A 150 25.12 -7.38 -0.33
C LYS A 150 26.25 -6.97 -1.28
N THR A 151 26.06 -5.94 -2.10
CA THR A 151 26.92 -5.65 -3.26
C THR A 151 27.37 -4.19 -3.39
N THR A 152 26.75 -3.26 -2.65
CA THR A 152 26.99 -1.81 -2.63
C THR A 152 26.81 -1.24 -1.21
N ASP A 153 26.90 0.09 -1.09
CA ASP A 153 26.46 0.85 0.09
C ASP A 153 24.92 0.68 0.31
N GLY A 154 24.39 1.23 1.40
CA GLY A 154 22.96 1.10 1.77
C GLY A 154 21.98 1.57 0.68
N GLY A 155 20.74 1.07 0.71
CA GLY A 155 19.75 1.38 -0.34
C GLY A 155 18.32 0.97 -0.03
N ILE A 156 17.49 0.88 -1.07
CA ILE A 156 16.06 0.59 -1.00
C ILE A 156 15.70 -0.60 -1.87
N TYR A 157 14.88 -1.50 -1.33
CA TYR A 157 14.20 -2.56 -2.06
C TYR A 157 12.72 -2.22 -2.22
N VAL A 158 12.17 -2.53 -3.40
CA VAL A 158 10.73 -2.44 -3.67
C VAL A 158 10.14 -3.81 -3.96
N PHE A 159 9.01 -4.12 -3.33
CA PHE A 159 8.20 -5.30 -3.59
C PHE A 159 6.74 -4.91 -3.86
N ASP A 160 6.00 -5.75 -4.58
CA ASP A 160 4.54 -5.65 -4.62
C ASP A 160 3.87 -6.31 -3.39
N ALA A 161 2.54 -6.21 -3.32
CA ALA A 161 1.74 -6.84 -2.27
C ALA A 161 1.87 -8.37 -2.23
N ALA A 162 2.29 -9.01 -3.32
CA ALA A 162 2.53 -10.44 -3.41
C ALA A 162 3.97 -10.83 -3.00
N PHE A 163 4.78 -9.88 -2.54
CA PHE A 163 6.20 -10.03 -2.19
C PHE A 163 7.13 -10.30 -3.39
N ALA A 164 6.72 -9.95 -4.61
CA ALA A 164 7.58 -10.05 -5.78
C ALA A 164 8.47 -8.81 -5.92
N ASP A 165 9.73 -9.02 -6.33
CA ASP A 165 10.61 -7.93 -6.80
C ASP A 165 10.11 -7.42 -8.15
N ILE A 166 9.56 -6.20 -8.14
CA ILE A 166 8.96 -5.57 -9.32
C ILE A 166 9.92 -4.63 -10.07
N THR A 167 11.11 -4.40 -9.54
CA THR A 167 12.14 -3.56 -10.17
C THR A 167 13.22 -4.42 -10.84
N GLY A 168 13.27 -5.71 -10.52
CA GLY A 168 14.31 -6.62 -10.98
C GLY A 168 15.67 -6.34 -10.34
N GLN A 169 15.66 -5.72 -9.16
CA GLN A 169 16.87 -5.29 -8.45
C GLN A 169 17.68 -6.48 -7.91
N GLY A 170 17.04 -7.63 -7.68
CA GLY A 170 17.68 -8.83 -7.16
C GLY A 170 18.34 -8.55 -5.81
N GLU A 171 19.63 -8.83 -5.70
CA GLU A 171 20.41 -8.53 -4.48
C GLU A 171 20.91 -7.07 -4.41
N ASN A 172 20.75 -6.29 -5.48
CA ASN A 172 21.27 -4.92 -5.56
C ASN A 172 20.19 -3.93 -5.16
N ALA A 173 20.17 -3.50 -3.90
CA ALA A 173 19.29 -2.40 -3.50
C ALA A 173 19.60 -1.16 -4.35
N TRP A 174 18.60 -0.34 -4.61
CA TRP A 174 18.84 0.96 -5.18
C TRP A 174 19.53 1.86 -4.13
N SER A 175 20.80 2.20 -4.34
CA SER A 175 21.72 2.60 -3.25
C SER A 175 22.40 3.96 -3.43
N ARG A 176 21.98 4.75 -4.41
CA ARG A 176 22.70 6.00 -4.72
C ARG A 176 22.36 7.08 -3.69
N ASN A 177 23.40 7.77 -3.22
CA ASN A 177 23.38 8.85 -2.20
C ASN A 177 23.19 8.41 -0.75
N PHE A 178 23.52 7.14 -0.44
CA PHE A 178 23.64 6.66 0.93
C PHE A 178 25.08 6.20 1.21
N SER A 179 25.47 6.22 2.49
CA SER A 179 26.81 5.83 2.92
C SER A 179 26.82 4.40 3.48
N ASP A 180 28.00 3.77 3.56
CA ASP A 180 28.20 2.51 4.29
C ASP A 180 28.16 2.76 5.80
N SER A 181 26.94 2.93 6.33
CA SER A 181 26.69 3.19 7.74
C SER A 181 25.44 2.44 8.19
N PRO A 182 25.41 1.84 9.40
CA PRO A 182 24.20 1.21 9.93
C PRO A 182 23.01 2.17 10.13
N ALA A 183 23.22 3.47 9.91
CA ALA A 183 22.26 4.56 9.98
C ALA A 183 21.92 5.20 8.62
N SER A 184 22.42 4.64 7.50
CA SER A 184 22.26 5.20 6.15
C SER A 184 21.93 4.09 5.12
N PRO A 185 20.74 4.11 4.48
CA PRO A 185 19.53 4.81 4.94
C PRO A 185 18.96 4.19 6.23
N LEU A 186 18.22 4.97 7.00
CA LEU A 186 17.54 4.49 8.22
C LEU A 186 16.06 4.19 7.99
N ARG A 187 15.18 5.20 7.93
CA ARG A 187 13.73 5.00 7.80
C ARG A 187 13.18 5.65 6.54
N LEU A 188 11.91 5.41 6.23
CA LEU A 188 11.24 6.02 5.11
C LEU A 188 9.75 6.19 5.35
N THR A 189 9.14 7.10 4.59
CA THR A 189 7.70 7.34 4.57
C THR A 189 7.24 7.59 3.13
N VAL A 190 6.04 7.08 2.80
CA VAL A 190 5.36 7.39 1.54
C VAL A 190 4.55 8.67 1.73
N ALA A 191 4.83 9.70 0.92
CA ALA A 191 4.08 10.94 0.94
C ALA A 191 2.75 10.82 0.19
N PRO A 192 1.78 11.73 0.43
CA PRO A 192 0.49 11.71 -0.27
C PRO A 192 0.57 11.86 -1.81
N ASP A 193 1.69 12.35 -2.33
CA ASP A 193 1.99 12.46 -3.76
C ASP A 193 2.86 11.32 -4.31
N ASP A 194 2.90 10.20 -3.58
CA ASP A 194 3.64 8.97 -3.90
C ASP A 194 5.16 9.05 -3.85
N ARG A 195 5.74 10.23 -3.58
CA ARG A 195 7.19 10.33 -3.36
C ARG A 195 7.59 9.65 -2.06
N ILE A 196 8.77 9.06 -2.05
CA ILE A 196 9.34 8.35 -0.90
C ILE A 196 10.37 9.26 -0.25
N TYR A 197 10.17 9.59 1.02
CA TYR A 197 11.12 10.35 1.81
C TYR A 197 11.90 9.38 2.68
N ILE A 198 13.23 9.42 2.58
CA ILE A 198 14.15 8.49 3.22
C ILE A 198 15.04 9.27 4.17
N THR A 199 15.12 8.83 5.42
CA THR A 199 15.94 9.48 6.43
C THR A 199 17.31 8.86 6.51
N ASP A 200 18.30 9.69 6.77
CA ASP A 200 19.67 9.31 7.04
C ASP A 200 20.06 9.88 8.42
N TRP A 201 20.35 8.97 9.35
CA TRP A 201 20.70 9.28 10.74
C TRP A 201 22.22 9.20 10.96
N SER A 202 23.01 9.11 9.88
CA SER A 202 24.46 9.05 9.98
C SER A 202 25.07 10.42 10.26
N ASP A 203 26.26 10.42 10.86
CA ASP A 203 27.08 11.61 11.03
C ASP A 203 27.93 11.94 9.78
N ASN A 204 27.54 11.40 8.62
CA ASN A 204 28.26 11.54 7.36
C ASN A 204 27.67 12.67 6.50
N GLU A 205 28.28 12.90 5.33
CA GLU A 205 27.83 13.89 4.34
C GLU A 205 26.46 13.58 3.68
N THR A 206 25.88 12.41 3.98
CA THR A 206 24.55 12.00 3.49
C THR A 206 23.43 12.22 4.51
N SER A 207 23.73 12.76 5.70
CA SER A 207 22.74 12.97 6.77
C SER A 207 21.54 13.82 6.32
N GLY A 208 20.39 13.62 6.96
CA GLY A 208 19.16 14.38 6.71
C GLY A 208 18.04 13.57 6.08
N VAL A 209 17.37 14.13 5.07
CA VAL A 209 16.24 13.49 4.37
C VAL A 209 16.46 13.58 2.86
N HIS A 210 16.18 12.49 2.15
CA HIS A 210 16.27 12.37 0.70
C HIS A 210 14.92 12.01 0.11
N ILE A 211 14.62 12.50 -1.09
CA ILE A 211 13.39 12.19 -1.83
C ILE A 211 13.72 11.27 -2.99
N TRP A 212 12.93 10.22 -3.15
CA TRP A 212 12.96 9.34 -4.31
C TRP A 212 11.58 9.25 -4.96
N ASN A 213 11.56 9.18 -6.29
CA ASN A 213 10.33 9.05 -7.06
C ASN A 213 10.18 7.62 -7.59
N PRO A 214 9.16 6.84 -7.14
CA PRO A 214 8.96 5.48 -7.61
C PRO A 214 8.56 5.41 -9.10
N ALA A 215 8.14 6.52 -9.73
CA ALA A 215 7.89 6.61 -11.17
C ALA A 215 9.17 6.55 -12.01
N THR A 216 10.32 6.92 -11.42
CA THR A 216 11.62 6.94 -12.09
C THR A 216 12.62 6.13 -11.26
N PRO A 217 12.45 4.80 -11.17
CA PRO A 217 13.18 3.98 -10.21
C PRO A 217 14.69 3.88 -10.47
N THR A 218 15.17 4.45 -11.57
CA THR A 218 16.59 4.51 -11.95
C THR A 218 17.26 5.85 -11.63
N THR A 219 16.51 6.88 -11.20
CA THR A 219 17.05 8.19 -10.82
C THR A 219 17.38 8.23 -9.35
N ASP A 220 18.50 8.87 -9.00
CA ASP A 220 19.09 9.00 -7.65
C ASP A 220 18.17 9.72 -6.65
N ALA A 221 18.35 9.42 -5.35
CA ALA A 221 17.66 10.13 -4.27
C ALA A 221 18.21 11.55 -4.22
N VAL A 222 17.36 12.54 -4.03
CA VAL A 222 17.81 13.94 -3.96
C VAL A 222 17.65 14.43 -2.53
N SER A 223 18.71 15.03 -1.97
CA SER A 223 18.63 15.66 -0.65
C SER A 223 17.54 16.72 -0.61
N VAL A 224 16.73 16.69 0.44
CA VAL A 224 15.76 17.75 0.76
C VAL A 224 16.49 19.03 1.12
N PHE A 225 17.63 18.91 1.81
CA PHE A 225 18.32 20.03 2.44
C PHE A 225 19.58 20.42 1.67
N GLY A 226 19.86 21.73 1.70
CA GLY A 226 21.15 22.29 1.28
C GLY A 226 22.10 22.48 2.45
N GLY A 227 23.05 23.40 2.29
CA GLY A 227 24.07 23.69 3.29
C GLY A 227 25.29 22.76 3.24
N THR A 228 26.28 23.07 4.08
CA THR A 228 27.47 22.25 4.27
C THR A 228 27.27 21.30 5.44
N ILE A 229 27.44 20.00 5.21
CA ILE A 229 27.32 18.96 6.24
C ILE A 229 28.67 18.72 6.90
N THR A 230 28.72 18.72 8.23
CA THR A 230 29.90 18.34 9.01
C THR A 230 29.47 17.58 10.25
N GLY A 231 29.85 16.29 10.34
CA GLY A 231 29.46 15.43 11.46
C GLY A 231 27.95 15.34 11.63
N GLY A 232 27.23 15.01 10.55
CA GLY A 232 25.75 14.90 10.52
C GLY A 232 25.00 16.24 10.45
N ASN A 233 25.66 17.36 10.76
CA ASN A 233 24.99 18.64 10.92
C ASN A 233 25.11 19.51 9.67
N ALA A 234 23.97 19.90 9.08
CA ALA A 234 23.92 20.80 7.93
C ALA A 234 23.75 22.27 8.36
N LYS A 235 24.62 23.13 7.83
CA LYS A 235 24.56 24.58 8.08
C LYS A 235 24.71 25.42 6.82
N GLU A 236 24.01 26.54 6.78
CA GLU A 236 24.19 27.61 5.80
C GLU A 236 24.61 28.89 6.55
N GLY A 237 25.91 29.21 6.53
CA GLY A 237 26.47 30.22 7.44
C GLY A 237 26.26 29.85 8.91
N GLU A 238 25.55 30.70 9.65
CA GLU A 238 25.20 30.47 11.07
C GLU A 238 23.86 29.74 11.25
N VAL A 239 23.11 29.51 10.17
CA VAL A 239 21.81 28.84 10.21
C VAL A 239 22.03 27.35 10.35
N PHE A 240 21.48 26.76 11.41
CA PHE A 240 21.45 25.30 11.59
C PHE A 240 20.16 24.75 10.97
N ILE A 241 20.31 23.93 9.93
CA ILE A 241 19.21 23.46 9.09
C ILE A 241 18.65 22.15 9.65
N HIS A 242 19.48 21.11 9.74
CA HIS A 242 19.12 19.81 10.30
C HIS A 242 20.37 19.10 10.83
N GLY A 243 20.17 18.07 11.66
CA GLY A 243 21.19 17.11 12.06
C GLY A 243 20.88 15.71 11.57
N SER A 244 21.23 14.73 12.40
CA SER A 244 20.95 13.31 12.16
C SER A 244 19.46 13.02 12.33
N VAL A 245 18.77 12.68 11.23
CA VAL A 245 17.31 12.48 11.19
C VAL A 245 16.92 11.00 11.29
N SER A 246 16.21 10.62 12.36
CA SER A 246 15.82 9.24 12.61
C SER A 246 14.49 8.81 11.98
N HIS A 247 13.58 9.75 11.75
CA HIS A 247 12.28 9.50 11.09
C HIS A 247 11.73 10.80 10.50
N CYS A 248 10.84 10.67 9.53
CA CYS A 248 10.11 11.82 9.00
C CYS A 248 8.67 11.45 8.69
N TYR A 249 7.80 12.45 8.59
CA TYR A 249 6.43 12.29 8.13
C TYR A 249 6.05 13.48 7.24
N ILE A 250 5.28 13.22 6.19
CA ILE A 250 4.93 14.22 5.18
C ILE A 250 3.42 14.41 5.14
N THR A 251 2.99 15.66 5.13
CA THR A 251 1.58 16.03 4.94
C THR A 251 1.44 17.02 3.80
N GLY A 252 0.28 17.05 3.17
CA GLY A 252 0.01 17.95 2.05
C GLY A 252 0.67 17.50 0.75
N THR A 253 0.41 18.25 -0.32
CA THR A 253 0.98 18.05 -1.65
C THR A 253 1.26 19.41 -2.29
N GLY A 254 2.13 19.42 -3.31
CA GLY A 254 2.47 20.64 -4.02
C GLY A 254 2.99 21.75 -3.10
N ALA A 255 2.46 22.98 -3.25
CA ALA A 255 2.86 24.14 -2.46
C ALA A 255 2.57 24.01 -0.96
N ASP A 256 1.65 23.13 -0.55
CA ASP A 256 1.27 22.92 0.85
C ASP A 256 2.03 21.76 1.51
N THR A 257 3.03 21.20 0.83
CA THR A 257 3.82 20.07 1.36
C THR A 257 4.61 20.50 2.59
N LYS A 258 4.45 19.75 3.68
CA LYS A 258 5.14 19.92 4.96
C LYS A 258 5.88 18.65 5.32
N LEU A 259 7.13 18.81 5.74
CA LEU A 259 7.99 17.75 6.25
C LEU A 259 8.16 17.93 7.76
N TYR A 260 7.80 16.89 8.50
CA TYR A 260 8.09 16.76 9.92
C TYR A 260 9.26 15.80 10.08
N THR A 261 10.26 16.13 10.87
CA THR A 261 11.40 15.23 11.16
C THR A 261 11.46 14.92 12.64
N TYR A 262 12.02 13.75 13.00
CA TYR A 262 12.59 13.46 14.31
C TYR A 262 14.11 13.47 14.14
N ASP A 263 14.80 14.40 14.80
CA ASP A 263 16.19 14.80 14.59
C ASP A 263 16.95 14.81 15.92
N GLU A 264 18.09 14.13 15.97
CA GLU A 264 18.87 13.97 17.19
C GLU A 264 19.59 15.25 17.62
N ASP A 265 19.99 16.12 16.71
CA ASP A 265 20.88 17.23 17.03
C ASP A 265 20.13 18.54 17.24
N LEU A 266 18.89 18.61 16.76
CA LEU A 266 18.02 19.76 17.04
C LEU A 266 17.47 19.72 18.48
N PRO A 267 17.36 20.89 19.16
CA PRO A 267 16.93 20.95 20.55
C PRO A 267 15.55 20.36 20.81
N GLN A 268 14.62 20.55 19.87
CA GLN A 268 13.22 20.15 20.02
C GLN A 268 12.94 18.70 19.60
N LYS A 269 13.92 18.03 19.01
CA LYS A 269 13.84 16.70 18.36
C LYS A 269 12.87 16.61 17.20
N ILE A 270 11.63 17.05 17.35
CA ILE A 270 10.68 17.05 16.24
C ILE A 270 10.67 18.45 15.59
N ASN A 271 10.74 18.53 14.27
CA ASN A 271 10.92 19.81 13.56
C ASN A 271 10.02 19.89 12.33
N LEU A 272 9.55 21.09 11.99
CA LEU A 272 8.70 21.35 10.82
C LEU A 272 9.44 22.16 9.76
N TYR A 273 9.35 21.71 8.51
CA TYR A 273 9.80 22.39 7.32
C TYR A 273 8.64 22.51 6.32
N GLU A 274 8.31 23.71 5.88
CA GLU A 274 7.24 23.97 4.89
C GLU A 274 7.81 23.91 3.47
N ILE A 275 8.28 22.72 3.08
CA ILE A 275 9.11 22.51 1.89
C ILE A 275 8.42 22.78 0.54
N GLY A 276 7.09 22.84 0.50
CA GLY A 276 6.33 23.10 -0.72
C GLY A 276 6.70 22.16 -1.87
N ASN A 277 6.81 22.70 -3.09
CA ASN A 277 7.20 21.89 -4.26
C ASN A 277 8.66 21.41 -4.21
N LEU A 278 9.49 22.03 -3.36
CA LEU A 278 10.94 21.82 -3.27
C LEU A 278 11.66 22.03 -4.62
N ASP A 279 11.47 23.20 -5.23
CA ASP A 279 12.14 23.58 -6.49
C ASP A 279 13.68 23.73 -6.31
N SER A 280 14.13 23.94 -5.08
CA SER A 280 15.53 23.96 -4.65
C SER A 280 15.67 23.36 -3.25
N PRO A 281 16.87 22.86 -2.88
CA PRO A 281 17.09 22.35 -1.52
C PRO A 281 16.79 23.40 -0.44
N TRP A 282 16.19 22.96 0.66
CA TRP A 282 15.81 23.79 1.79
C TRP A 282 17.05 24.21 2.61
N VAL A 283 17.18 25.51 2.90
CA VAL A 283 18.35 26.08 3.62
C VAL A 283 18.00 26.93 4.84
N ASP A 284 16.71 27.07 5.16
CA ASP A 284 16.25 27.83 6.32
C ASP A 284 16.23 26.96 7.59
N ALA A 285 16.28 27.59 8.76
CA ALA A 285 16.05 26.89 10.02
C ALA A 285 14.61 26.33 10.08
N PRO A 286 14.39 25.18 10.74
CA PRO A 286 13.04 24.65 10.93
C PRO A 286 12.19 25.54 11.80
N THR A 287 10.88 25.44 11.60
CA THR A 287 9.92 25.94 12.59
C THR A 287 9.90 24.98 13.78
N PRO A 288 10.22 25.45 15.00
CA PRO A 288 10.11 24.61 16.19
C PRO A 288 8.64 24.40 16.52
N LEU A 289 8.22 23.17 16.82
CA LEU A 289 6.93 22.94 17.48
C LEU A 289 7.11 22.84 19.00
N THR A 290 5.99 22.96 19.72
CA THR A 290 5.97 22.76 21.17
C THR A 290 5.87 21.27 21.46
N TYR A 291 6.71 20.76 22.35
CA TYR A 291 6.76 19.35 22.68
C TYR A 291 6.85 19.12 24.19
N PRO A 292 6.40 17.94 24.66
CA PRO A 292 6.58 17.57 26.05
C PRO A 292 8.06 17.32 26.32
N GLY A 293 8.57 17.84 27.44
CA GLY A 293 9.94 17.59 27.89
C GLY A 293 10.25 16.12 28.20
N SER A 294 9.29 15.21 28.00
CA SER A 294 9.47 13.76 28.07
C SER A 294 10.13 13.16 26.82
N ILE A 295 10.30 13.91 25.73
CA ILE A 295 11.11 13.47 24.59
C ILE A 295 12.59 13.75 24.90
N ALA A 296 13.40 12.70 25.06
CA ALA A 296 14.78 12.82 25.53
C ALA A 296 15.80 12.00 24.72
N ASN A 297 15.39 11.15 23.79
CA ASN A 297 16.32 10.44 22.89
C ASN A 297 16.30 11.03 21.48
N GLY A 298 17.40 10.92 20.74
CA GLY A 298 17.49 11.34 19.34
C GLY A 298 16.97 10.32 18.33
N ASN A 299 16.77 9.05 18.73
CA ASN A 299 16.25 8.02 17.86
C ASN A 299 14.79 7.71 18.21
N GLY A 300 13.89 8.07 17.30
CA GLY A 300 12.46 7.83 17.45
C GLY A 300 11.69 7.89 16.14
N MET A 301 10.39 7.64 16.23
CA MET A 301 9.42 7.69 15.15
C MET A 301 8.24 8.56 15.56
N ILE A 302 7.64 9.23 14.56
CA ILE A 302 6.48 10.10 14.71
C ILE A 302 5.41 9.71 13.71
N PHE A 303 4.16 9.65 14.16
CA PHE A 303 3.00 9.47 13.30
C PHE A 303 1.88 10.40 13.77
N PRO A 304 1.32 11.24 12.89
CA PRO A 304 0.16 12.04 13.23
C PRO A 304 -1.09 11.16 13.30
N ASP A 305 -2.05 11.58 14.09
CA ASP A 305 -3.39 10.97 14.14
C ASP A 305 -4.47 11.87 13.53
N ASP A 306 -5.66 11.30 13.36
CA ASP A 306 -6.85 11.97 12.84
C ASP A 306 -7.53 12.93 13.85
N LYS A 307 -7.00 13.04 15.08
CA LYS A 307 -7.44 13.99 16.12
C LYS A 307 -6.56 15.25 16.14
N GLY A 308 -5.57 15.33 15.26
CA GLY A 308 -4.61 16.42 15.16
C GLY A 308 -3.46 16.32 16.16
N GLY A 309 -3.33 15.19 16.86
CA GLY A 309 -2.22 14.84 17.72
C GLY A 309 -1.12 14.08 16.99
N TRP A 310 -0.17 13.58 17.78
CA TRP A 310 0.98 12.80 17.32
C TRP A 310 1.31 11.68 18.30
N TRP A 311 1.42 10.48 17.75
CA TRP A 311 2.13 9.38 18.40
C TRP A 311 3.63 9.55 18.22
N VAL A 312 4.35 9.51 19.34
CA VAL A 312 5.81 9.62 19.38
C VAL A 312 6.37 8.44 20.13
N ALA A 313 7.21 7.68 19.46
CA ALA A 313 8.03 6.65 20.10
C ALA A 313 9.49 7.06 20.10
N GLN A 314 10.19 6.72 21.16
CA GLN A 314 11.62 7.03 21.32
C GLN A 314 12.36 5.84 21.90
N HIS A 315 13.64 5.72 21.55
CA HIS A 315 14.45 4.61 22.01
C HIS A 315 14.52 4.56 23.54
N ARG A 316 14.11 3.41 24.10
CA ARG A 316 14.27 3.08 25.51
C ARG A 316 14.71 1.64 25.65
N ALA A 317 15.90 1.44 26.23
CA ALA A 317 16.36 0.11 26.65
C ALA A 317 15.46 -0.47 27.76
N THR A 318 14.88 0.39 28.59
CA THR A 318 13.85 0.05 29.56
C THR A 318 12.79 1.15 29.56
N ASP A 319 11.53 0.78 29.36
CA ASP A 319 10.41 1.70 29.44
C ASP A 319 10.13 2.05 30.91
N PRO A 320 10.26 3.32 31.32
CA PRO A 320 10.19 3.69 32.72
C PRO A 320 8.76 3.70 33.27
N VAL A 321 8.55 3.00 34.38
CA VAL A 321 7.28 3.01 35.14
C VAL A 321 6.92 4.38 35.72
N SER A 322 7.89 5.29 35.84
CA SER A 322 7.66 6.65 36.31
C SER A 322 6.90 7.52 35.31
N GLY A 323 6.81 7.10 34.05
CA GLY A 323 6.30 7.93 32.96
C GLY A 323 7.21 9.11 32.59
N VAL A 324 8.36 9.26 33.25
CA VAL A 324 9.38 10.25 32.86
C VAL A 324 10.17 9.66 31.71
N ASN A 325 10.11 10.31 30.55
CA ASN A 325 10.76 9.86 29.33
C ASN A 325 10.30 8.46 28.86
N PRO A 326 9.00 8.23 28.64
CA PRO A 326 8.46 6.91 28.31
C PRO A 326 8.82 6.50 26.88
N GLY A 327 8.72 5.20 26.57
CA GLY A 327 9.00 4.65 25.25
C GLY A 327 7.95 5.01 24.19
N LEU A 328 6.70 5.27 24.61
CA LEU A 328 5.61 5.74 23.76
C LEU A 328 4.85 6.89 24.44
N ILE A 329 4.56 7.93 23.67
CA ILE A 329 3.88 9.16 24.06
C ILE A 329 2.79 9.42 23.01
N HIS A 330 1.63 9.91 23.43
CA HIS A 330 0.77 10.68 22.53
C HIS A 330 0.79 12.14 22.97
N MET A 331 0.88 13.03 21.98
CA MET A 331 0.83 14.48 22.15
C MET A 331 -0.45 14.97 21.48
N ASN A 332 -1.26 15.74 22.20
CA ASN A 332 -2.44 16.35 21.60
C ASN A 332 -2.08 17.46 20.60
N SER A 333 -3.11 18.03 19.96
CA SER A 333 -2.99 19.10 18.97
C SER A 333 -2.36 20.41 19.48
N SER A 334 -2.23 20.57 20.80
CA SER A 334 -1.52 21.70 21.42
C SER A 334 -0.03 21.39 21.73
N GLY A 335 0.46 20.20 21.37
CA GLY A 335 1.82 19.76 21.65
C GLY A 335 2.06 19.31 23.10
N VAL A 336 1.00 19.00 23.85
CA VAL A 336 1.08 18.54 25.25
C VAL A 336 0.91 17.03 25.31
N ALA A 337 1.79 16.35 26.06
CA ALA A 337 1.62 14.92 26.33
C ALA A 337 0.39 14.67 27.20
N ASP A 338 -0.50 13.81 26.72
CA ASP A 338 -1.72 13.36 27.41
C ASP A 338 -1.79 11.83 27.52
N TYR A 339 -0.79 11.11 27.01
CA TYR A 339 -0.56 9.69 27.25
C TYR A 339 0.93 9.36 27.40
N SER A 340 1.23 8.31 28.17
CA SER A 340 2.56 7.73 28.36
C SER A 340 2.44 6.22 28.59
N SER A 341 3.35 5.42 28.02
CA SER A 341 3.35 3.96 28.21
C SER A 341 3.62 3.49 29.64
N MET A 342 4.30 4.30 30.46
CA MET A 342 4.54 4.00 31.89
C MET A 342 5.07 2.58 32.18
N GLY A 343 6.00 2.09 31.36
CA GLY A 343 6.62 0.77 31.52
C GLY A 343 5.87 -0.39 30.88
N ALA A 344 4.72 -0.15 30.25
CA ALA A 344 3.91 -1.20 29.61
C ALA A 344 4.65 -1.95 28.49
N LEU A 345 5.70 -1.36 27.91
CA LEU A 345 6.41 -1.95 26.77
C LEU A 345 7.56 -2.89 27.17
N GLY A 346 8.04 -2.81 28.41
CA GLY A 346 9.32 -3.40 28.83
C GLY A 346 10.52 -2.65 28.24
N SER A 347 10.63 -2.61 26.92
CA SER A 347 11.57 -1.77 26.17
C SER A 347 10.95 -1.29 24.85
N ASN A 348 11.45 -0.19 24.30
CA ASN A 348 11.14 0.24 22.94
C ASN A 348 12.46 0.51 22.23
N THR A 349 13.16 -0.55 21.88
CA THR A 349 14.44 -0.45 21.19
C THR A 349 14.21 0.19 19.82
N ARG A 350 14.88 1.31 19.58
CA ARG A 350 14.78 2.17 18.36
C ARG A 350 13.56 3.09 18.33
N GLY A 351 12.67 3.09 19.30
CA GLY A 351 11.57 4.05 19.33
C GLY A 351 10.59 3.83 18.19
N VAL A 352 10.13 2.58 18.06
CA VAL A 352 9.25 2.15 16.99
C VAL A 352 7.80 2.46 17.34
N VAL A 353 7.06 3.03 16.40
CA VAL A 353 5.59 3.08 16.43
C VAL A 353 5.05 3.00 15.01
N GLY A 354 3.88 2.38 14.84
CA GLY A 354 3.14 2.34 13.59
C GLY A 354 1.63 2.30 13.88
N LEU A 355 0.84 2.91 12.99
CA LEU A 355 -0.61 2.96 13.08
C LEU A 355 -1.23 2.14 11.95
N ASN A 356 -2.36 1.49 12.19
CA ASN A 356 -3.15 0.94 11.10
C ASN A 356 -3.94 2.04 10.38
N THR A 357 -4.49 1.72 9.20
CA THR A 357 -5.08 2.73 8.30
C THR A 357 -6.23 3.53 8.92
N ASP A 358 -7.06 2.93 9.78
CA ASP A 358 -8.13 3.61 10.51
C ASP A 358 -7.73 4.12 11.90
N GLN A 359 -6.45 3.94 12.27
CA GLN A 359 -5.84 4.34 13.53
C GLN A 359 -6.52 3.79 14.79
N SER A 360 -7.30 2.71 14.66
CA SER A 360 -7.84 1.96 15.80
C SER A 360 -6.78 1.09 16.49
N LEU A 361 -5.62 0.88 15.86
CA LEU A 361 -4.51 0.11 16.39
C LEU A 361 -3.20 0.89 16.38
N VAL A 362 -2.46 0.78 17.48
CA VAL A 362 -1.05 1.21 17.61
C VAL A 362 -0.18 -0.03 17.78
N ALA A 363 0.85 -0.16 16.95
CA ALA A 363 1.91 -1.16 17.11
C ALA A 363 3.22 -0.49 17.54
N THR A 364 3.96 -1.15 18.41
CA THR A 364 5.27 -0.68 18.90
C THR A 364 6.18 -1.87 19.22
N ALA A 365 7.49 -1.63 19.30
CA ALA A 365 8.43 -2.63 19.76
C ALA A 365 8.26 -2.86 21.28
N GLY A 366 8.48 -4.10 21.71
CA GLY A 366 8.41 -4.51 23.12
C GLY A 366 9.38 -5.65 23.43
N THR A 367 9.53 -5.99 24.70
CA THR A 367 10.21 -7.21 25.16
C THR A 367 9.42 -7.93 26.25
N ILE A 368 9.67 -9.23 26.40
CA ILE A 368 9.04 -10.07 27.43
C ILE A 368 9.41 -9.57 28.85
N ASP A 369 10.67 -9.17 29.02
CA ASP A 369 11.19 -8.51 30.22
C ASP A 369 12.45 -7.70 29.88
N GLU A 370 12.98 -6.96 30.85
CA GLU A 370 14.19 -6.12 30.74
C GLU A 370 15.50 -6.90 30.47
N ARG A 371 15.50 -8.23 30.63
CA ARG A 371 16.68 -9.12 30.47
C ARG A 371 16.56 -10.07 29.27
N ASN A 372 15.39 -10.16 28.66
CA ASN A 372 15.12 -11.00 27.50
C ASN A 372 15.30 -10.18 26.22
N THR A 373 16.17 -10.65 25.34
CA THR A 373 16.43 -9.98 24.07
C THR A 373 15.37 -10.32 23.03
N GLN A 374 14.54 -11.36 23.15
CA GLN A 374 13.62 -11.68 22.06
C GLN A 374 12.67 -10.51 21.75
N GLY A 375 12.78 -9.97 20.53
CA GLY A 375 12.00 -8.84 20.09
C GLY A 375 10.52 -9.20 20.02
N GLN A 376 9.66 -8.33 20.55
CA GLN A 376 8.22 -8.43 20.40
C GLN A 376 7.66 -7.23 19.64
N ILE A 377 6.49 -7.43 19.03
CA ILE A 377 5.63 -6.33 18.59
C ILE A 377 4.40 -6.35 19.49
N HIS A 378 4.18 -5.26 20.20
CA HIS A 378 2.98 -5.05 21.01
C HIS A 378 1.96 -4.30 20.17
N ILE A 379 0.73 -4.79 20.11
CA ILE A 379 -0.38 -4.17 19.40
C ILE A 379 -1.45 -3.82 20.42
N PHE A 380 -1.87 -2.56 20.41
CA PHE A 380 -2.88 -2.02 21.31
C PHE A 380 -4.10 -1.58 20.52
N ASP A 381 -5.28 -1.85 21.06
CA ASP A 381 -6.49 -1.12 20.67
C ASP A 381 -6.39 0.31 21.19
N VAL A 382 -6.79 1.27 20.36
CA VAL A 382 -6.88 2.69 20.69
C VAL A 382 -8.34 3.06 20.87
N THR A 383 -8.64 3.68 22.01
CA THR A 383 -9.93 4.33 22.24
C THR A 383 -9.70 5.79 22.62
N TRP A 384 -10.66 6.65 22.32
CA TRP A 384 -10.56 8.09 22.56
C TRP A 384 -11.70 8.54 23.46
N ASP A 385 -11.41 9.43 24.40
CA ASP A 385 -12.44 10.12 25.18
C ASP A 385 -12.99 11.37 24.46
N ASP A 386 -13.94 12.07 25.09
CA ASP A 386 -14.57 13.28 24.54
C ASP A 386 -13.59 14.44 24.33
N ASN A 387 -12.40 14.39 24.93
CA ASN A 387 -11.35 15.40 24.79
C ASN A 387 -10.26 14.98 23.79
N ASN A 388 -10.46 13.88 23.07
CA ASN A 388 -9.44 13.24 22.23
C ASN A 388 -8.17 12.85 22.99
N THR A 389 -8.30 12.44 24.25
CA THR A 389 -7.21 11.77 24.97
C THR A 389 -7.29 10.26 24.74
N PRO A 390 -6.20 9.61 24.31
CA PRO A 390 -6.24 8.19 24.00
C PRO A 390 -6.07 7.32 25.24
N ALA A 391 -6.69 6.15 25.20
CA ALA A 391 -6.44 5.03 26.09
C ALA A 391 -6.07 3.78 25.29
N LEU A 392 -5.02 3.09 25.72
CA LEU A 392 -4.52 1.87 25.08
C LEU A 392 -4.86 0.64 25.92
N SER A 393 -5.37 -0.41 25.26
CA SER A 393 -5.49 -1.75 25.84
C SER A 393 -4.75 -2.76 24.99
N SER A 394 -3.94 -3.63 25.62
CA SER A 394 -3.20 -4.66 24.89
C SER A 394 -4.16 -5.58 24.15
N LYS A 395 -3.92 -5.73 22.84
CA LYS A 395 -4.71 -6.58 21.95
C LYS A 395 -3.94 -7.84 21.60
N TYR A 396 -2.70 -7.68 21.13
CA TYR A 396 -1.82 -8.78 20.77
C TYR A 396 -0.38 -8.51 21.18
N VAL A 397 0.37 -9.60 21.40
CA VAL A 397 1.81 -9.59 21.56
C VAL A 397 2.39 -10.62 20.58
N ILE A 398 3.12 -10.15 19.58
CA ILE A 398 3.74 -10.99 18.57
C ILE A 398 5.18 -11.27 19.01
N ASN A 399 5.50 -12.54 19.24
CA ASN A 399 6.89 -12.97 19.39
C ASN A 399 7.54 -13.02 18.00
N THR A 400 8.52 -12.14 17.77
CA THR A 400 9.18 -12.05 16.48
C THR A 400 10.31 -13.08 16.39
N PRO A 401 10.74 -13.45 15.16
CA PRO A 401 11.97 -14.20 14.97
C PRO A 401 13.22 -13.32 15.15
N PHE A 402 13.08 -12.04 15.53
CA PHE A 402 14.21 -11.12 15.71
C PHE A 402 14.93 -11.42 17.02
N THR A 403 16.27 -11.37 16.98
CA THR A 403 17.11 -11.70 18.13
C THR A 403 17.08 -10.66 19.24
N SER A 404 17.04 -9.37 18.89
CA SER A 404 17.03 -8.27 19.87
C SER A 404 16.09 -7.10 19.54
N THR A 405 16.09 -6.67 18.28
CA THR A 405 15.61 -5.34 17.92
C THR A 405 14.61 -5.43 16.78
N CYS A 406 13.49 -4.72 16.96
CA CYS A 406 12.60 -4.30 15.88
C CYS A 406 13.02 -2.88 15.45
N TYR A 407 13.19 -2.64 14.15
CA TYR A 407 13.63 -1.34 13.63
C TYR A 407 12.47 -0.46 13.16
N THR A 408 11.43 -1.10 12.59
CA THR A 408 10.20 -0.47 12.09
C THR A 408 9.04 -1.47 12.15
N VAL A 409 7.82 -0.98 12.37
CA VAL A 409 6.57 -1.73 12.20
C VAL A 409 5.55 -0.88 11.45
N VAL A 410 4.85 -1.46 10.49
CA VAL A 410 3.77 -0.82 9.72
C VAL A 410 2.64 -1.81 9.47
N PHE A 411 1.48 -1.27 9.08
CA PHE A 411 0.33 -2.05 8.64
C PHE A 411 0.06 -1.83 7.15
N ASP A 412 -0.44 -2.87 6.48
CA ASP A 412 -1.13 -2.67 5.21
C ASP A 412 -2.62 -2.34 5.44
N VAL A 413 -3.33 -2.01 4.36
CA VAL A 413 -4.77 -1.71 4.41
C VAL A 413 -5.64 -2.87 4.91
N ALA A 414 -5.19 -4.11 4.77
CA ALA A 414 -5.94 -5.30 5.18
C ALA A 414 -5.75 -5.65 6.66
N GLY A 415 -4.83 -4.95 7.34
CA GLY A 415 -4.48 -5.16 8.73
C GLY A 415 -3.43 -6.24 8.94
N ASN A 416 -2.65 -6.62 7.92
CA ASN A 416 -1.43 -7.39 8.15
C ASN A 416 -0.36 -6.47 8.74
N VAL A 417 0.47 -7.03 9.62
CA VAL A 417 1.56 -6.34 10.29
C VAL A 417 2.86 -6.72 9.61
N TYR A 418 3.68 -5.73 9.29
CA TYR A 418 4.99 -5.92 8.71
C TYR A 418 6.03 -5.26 9.61
N ALA A 419 7.16 -5.94 9.81
CA ALA A 419 8.23 -5.37 10.61
C ALA A 419 9.60 -5.78 10.11
N THR A 420 10.57 -4.88 10.28
CA THR A 420 12.00 -5.16 10.08
C THR A 420 12.66 -5.34 11.43
N GLY A 421 13.67 -6.21 11.49
CA GLY A 421 14.38 -6.50 12.72
C GLY A 421 15.74 -7.12 12.48
N ASP A 422 16.40 -7.49 13.58
CA ASP A 422 17.62 -8.27 13.51
C ASP A 422 17.41 -9.61 12.77
N ASN A 423 18.52 -10.28 12.43
CA ASN A 423 18.57 -11.49 11.59
C ASN A 423 18.21 -11.22 10.12
N ASN A 424 18.48 -10.01 9.65
CA ASN A 424 18.34 -9.60 8.25
C ASN A 424 16.89 -9.79 7.74
N ALA A 425 15.92 -9.63 8.64
CA ALA A 425 14.58 -10.10 8.42
C ALA A 425 13.57 -8.96 8.23
N LEU A 426 12.75 -9.09 7.19
CA LEU A 426 11.42 -8.50 7.11
C LEU A 426 10.43 -9.62 7.42
N GLY A 427 9.62 -9.47 8.46
CA GLY A 427 8.56 -10.41 8.83
C GLY A 427 7.17 -9.84 8.54
N VAL A 428 6.22 -10.73 8.26
CA VAL A 428 4.83 -10.38 7.98
C VAL A 428 3.91 -11.27 8.80
N TRP A 429 2.93 -10.66 9.45
CA TRP A 429 1.96 -11.35 10.27
C TRP A 429 0.54 -11.03 9.85
N ALA A 430 -0.27 -12.06 9.68
CA ALA A 430 -1.72 -11.90 9.58
C ALA A 430 -2.29 -11.72 11.00
N LEU A 431 -3.04 -10.64 11.22
CA LEU A 431 -3.83 -10.51 12.44
C LEU A 431 -5.14 -11.29 12.32
N PRO A 432 -5.69 -11.80 13.43
CA PRO A 432 -6.97 -12.50 13.46
C PRO A 432 -8.10 -11.75 12.76
N LYS A 433 -8.75 -12.42 11.82
CA LYS A 433 -9.84 -11.86 11.01
C LYS A 433 -10.83 -12.98 10.63
N THR A 434 -11.98 -12.97 11.30
CA THR A 434 -13.06 -13.96 11.07
C THR A 434 -13.64 -13.85 9.66
N GLU A 435 -13.74 -12.64 9.12
CA GLU A 435 -14.12 -12.42 7.72
C GLU A 435 -12.91 -11.86 6.97
N ASN A 436 -12.11 -12.77 6.40
CA ASN A 436 -10.96 -12.37 5.59
C ASN A 436 -11.41 -11.84 4.22
N SER A 437 -11.93 -10.61 4.21
CA SER A 437 -12.28 -9.90 2.99
C SER A 437 -11.79 -8.46 3.05
N PHE A 438 -11.47 -7.92 1.89
CA PHE A 438 -11.11 -6.52 1.72
C PHE A 438 -11.61 -6.00 0.37
N THR A 439 -12.09 -4.76 0.36
CA THR A 439 -12.56 -4.08 -0.86
C THR A 439 -11.61 -2.95 -1.20
N THR A 440 -10.82 -3.15 -2.26
CA THR A 440 -9.91 -2.14 -2.78
C THR A 440 -10.64 -1.25 -3.77
N SER A 441 -10.57 0.06 -3.60
CA SER A 441 -11.10 0.99 -4.60
C SER A 441 -10.08 1.14 -5.73
N ALA A 442 -10.55 1.16 -6.98
CA ALA A 442 -9.69 1.57 -8.08
C ALA A 442 -9.38 3.08 -7.96
N PRO A 443 -8.28 3.56 -8.56
CA PRO A 443 -7.97 4.98 -8.56
C PRO A 443 -9.15 5.81 -9.07
N SER A 444 -9.40 6.96 -8.46
CA SER A 444 -10.51 7.87 -8.81
C SER A 444 -10.50 8.33 -10.27
N THR A 445 -9.33 8.29 -10.92
CA THR A 445 -9.14 8.56 -12.35
C THR A 445 -9.54 7.39 -13.26
N SER A 446 -9.69 6.18 -12.72
CA SER A 446 -10.09 4.96 -13.41
C SER A 446 -11.61 4.83 -13.45
N VAL A 447 -12.24 5.57 -14.36
CA VAL A 447 -13.70 5.54 -14.58
C VAL A 447 -14.03 4.63 -15.76
N LEU A 448 -15.02 3.75 -15.59
CA LEU A 448 -15.53 2.89 -16.66
C LEU A 448 -16.72 3.57 -17.34
N GLU A 449 -16.53 4.00 -18.59
CA GLU A 449 -17.60 4.52 -19.44
C GLU A 449 -18.26 3.37 -20.22
N ILE A 450 -19.44 2.96 -19.76
CA ILE A 450 -20.23 1.89 -20.36
C ILE A 450 -21.31 2.51 -21.23
N ILE A 451 -21.38 2.08 -22.49
CA ILE A 451 -22.36 2.53 -23.48
C ILE A 451 -23.06 1.29 -24.03
N ASN A 452 -24.25 1.02 -23.52
CA ASN A 452 -25.18 0.09 -24.16
C ASN A 452 -25.80 0.79 -25.35
N THR A 453 -25.19 0.65 -26.51
CA THR A 453 -25.87 0.94 -27.76
C THR A 453 -27.01 -0.07 -27.92
N ALA A 454 -28.22 0.32 -27.54
CA ALA A 454 -29.41 -0.24 -28.16
C ALA A 454 -29.44 0.20 -29.62
N VAL A 455 -28.54 -0.35 -30.45
CA VAL A 455 -28.46 -0.11 -31.88
C VAL A 455 -28.52 -1.48 -32.53
N GLY A 456 -29.67 -1.77 -33.12
CA GLY A 456 -30.13 -3.11 -33.46
C GLY A 456 -29.14 -3.93 -34.29
N VAL A 457 -29.08 -5.22 -33.99
CA VAL A 457 -28.60 -6.31 -34.84
C VAL A 457 -27.46 -5.89 -35.79
N HIS A 458 -26.27 -5.75 -35.25
CA HIS A 458 -25.07 -6.01 -36.05
C HIS A 458 -24.72 -7.48 -35.90
N THR A 459 -25.42 -8.33 -36.65
CA THR A 459 -24.84 -9.62 -37.03
C THR A 459 -23.55 -9.31 -37.78
N ALA A 460 -22.43 -9.84 -37.29
CA ALA A 460 -21.17 -9.85 -38.01
C ALA A 460 -21.42 -10.33 -39.44
N THR A 461 -21.40 -9.43 -40.41
CA THR A 461 -21.41 -9.81 -41.82
C THR A 461 -19.99 -10.22 -42.16
N ASN A 462 -19.76 -11.54 -42.17
CA ASN A 462 -18.90 -12.12 -43.20
C ASN A 462 -19.26 -11.44 -44.53
N ASP A 463 -18.26 -10.99 -45.30
CA ASP A 463 -18.44 -10.31 -46.58
C ASP A 463 -19.39 -11.11 -47.48
N LYS A 464 -20.66 -10.69 -47.52
CA LYS A 464 -21.67 -11.34 -48.35
C LYS A 464 -21.48 -10.90 -49.80
N VAL A 465 -21.36 -11.87 -50.70
CA VAL A 465 -21.25 -11.60 -52.14
C VAL A 465 -22.59 -11.06 -52.65
N VAL A 466 -22.54 -9.92 -53.33
CA VAL A 466 -23.73 -9.28 -53.92
C VAL A 466 -24.16 -10.07 -55.17
N GLU A 467 -25.40 -10.54 -55.19
CA GLU A 467 -26.01 -11.19 -56.34
C GLU A 467 -26.70 -10.17 -57.26
N SER A 468 -27.45 -9.22 -56.68
CA SER A 468 -28.14 -8.18 -57.46
C SER A 468 -28.40 -6.91 -56.67
N VAL A 469 -28.54 -5.79 -57.38
CA VAL A 469 -28.95 -4.49 -56.84
C VAL A 469 -30.10 -3.95 -57.68
N SER A 470 -31.18 -3.49 -57.04
CA SER A 470 -32.31 -2.83 -57.69
C SER A 470 -32.68 -1.53 -56.96
N TYR A 471 -33.18 -0.55 -57.71
CA TYR A 471 -33.67 0.71 -57.16
C TYR A 471 -35.17 0.79 -57.40
N ASN A 472 -35.93 1.05 -56.34
CA ASN A 472 -37.38 1.10 -56.41
C ASN A 472 -37.89 2.41 -55.84
N THR A 473 -38.98 2.94 -56.38
CA THR A 473 -39.74 4.02 -55.71
C THR A 473 -40.42 3.47 -54.44
N PRO A 474 -40.87 4.33 -53.50
CA PRO A 474 -41.66 3.89 -52.35
C PRO A 474 -42.96 3.15 -52.73
N ALA A 475 -43.44 3.35 -53.96
CA ALA A 475 -44.59 2.64 -54.53
C ALA A 475 -44.22 1.26 -55.11
N GLY A 476 -42.97 0.82 -55.03
CA GLY A 476 -42.52 -0.51 -55.48
C GLY A 476 -42.21 -0.60 -56.98
N ILE A 477 -42.05 0.54 -57.68
CA ILE A 477 -41.72 0.57 -59.10
C ILE A 477 -40.21 0.58 -59.27
N THR A 478 -39.65 -0.39 -59.99
CA THR A 478 -38.22 -0.45 -60.35
C THR A 478 -37.85 0.71 -61.28
N VAL A 479 -36.77 1.42 -60.95
CA VAL A 479 -36.26 2.58 -61.68
C VAL A 479 -34.74 2.50 -61.87
N PRO A 480 -34.16 3.28 -62.80
CA PRO A 480 -32.70 3.46 -62.89
C PRO A 480 -32.10 4.03 -61.60
N ALA A 481 -30.80 3.77 -61.37
CA ALA A 481 -30.08 4.19 -60.16
C ALA A 481 -29.97 5.72 -60.00
N ASP A 482 -30.04 6.44 -61.11
CA ASP A 482 -29.95 7.90 -61.24
C ASP A 482 -31.33 8.58 -61.27
N ALA A 483 -32.42 7.83 -61.04
CA ALA A 483 -33.76 8.41 -60.95
C ALA A 483 -33.83 9.44 -59.82
N GLN A 484 -34.52 10.55 -60.08
CA GLN A 484 -34.65 11.66 -59.15
C GLN A 484 -35.69 11.38 -58.05
N GLY A 485 -35.41 11.84 -56.83
CA GLY A 485 -36.30 11.69 -55.67
C GLY A 485 -35.90 10.58 -54.68
N LEU A 486 -36.86 10.19 -53.83
CA LEU A 486 -36.67 9.14 -52.81
C LEU A 486 -36.71 7.75 -53.45
N LEU A 487 -35.63 6.99 -53.28
CA LEU A 487 -35.46 5.63 -53.77
C LEU A 487 -35.18 4.65 -52.63
N LEU A 488 -35.54 3.39 -52.85
CA LEU A 488 -35.20 2.24 -52.02
C LEU A 488 -34.23 1.35 -52.81
N LYS A 489 -32.95 1.36 -52.43
CA LYS A 489 -31.94 0.46 -52.97
C LYS A 489 -32.03 -0.87 -52.26
N LYS A 490 -32.46 -1.91 -52.96
CA LYS A 490 -32.46 -3.29 -52.47
C LYS A 490 -31.24 -4.04 -53.03
N THR A 491 -30.39 -4.51 -52.13
CA THR A 491 -29.24 -5.38 -52.42
C THR A 491 -29.62 -6.80 -52.02
N THR A 492 -29.56 -7.74 -52.95
CA THR A 492 -29.74 -9.17 -52.69
C THR A 492 -28.38 -9.86 -52.73
N TYR A 493 -28.12 -10.70 -51.74
CA TYR A 493 -26.87 -11.45 -51.62
C TYR A 493 -27.07 -12.89 -52.09
N THR A 494 -25.98 -13.57 -52.47
CA THR A 494 -26.02 -14.95 -52.99
C THR A 494 -26.54 -15.97 -51.98
N ASP A 495 -26.63 -15.62 -50.70
CA ASP A 495 -27.23 -16.44 -49.64
C ASP A 495 -28.76 -16.25 -49.52
N GLY A 496 -29.37 -15.47 -50.41
CA GLY A 496 -30.81 -15.17 -50.45
C GLY A 496 -31.25 -14.06 -49.49
N THR A 497 -30.35 -13.51 -48.66
CA THR A 497 -30.67 -12.38 -47.79
C THR A 497 -30.72 -11.07 -48.56
N THR A 498 -31.45 -10.07 -48.04
CA THR A 498 -31.60 -8.77 -48.68
C THR A 498 -31.39 -7.61 -47.72
N LYS A 499 -30.68 -6.56 -48.17
CA LYS A 499 -30.53 -5.27 -47.47
C LYS A 499 -31.26 -4.18 -48.24
N VAL A 500 -31.97 -3.29 -47.56
CA VAL A 500 -32.69 -2.15 -48.17
C VAL A 500 -32.20 -0.84 -47.58
N ASP A 501 -31.65 0.04 -48.42
CA ASP A 501 -31.17 1.37 -48.06
C ASP A 501 -32.07 2.45 -48.67
N LYS A 502 -32.32 3.54 -47.95
CA LYS A 502 -33.02 4.74 -48.48
C LYS A 502 -32.02 5.68 -49.12
N ILE A 503 -32.29 6.12 -50.34
CA ILE A 503 -31.45 7.05 -51.12
C ILE A 503 -32.28 8.24 -51.57
N ILE A 504 -31.72 9.44 -51.54
CA ILE A 504 -32.34 10.65 -52.10
C ILE A 504 -31.40 11.21 -53.15
N ASN A 505 -31.81 11.11 -54.41
CA ASN A 505 -31.11 11.75 -55.53
C ASN A 505 -31.73 13.14 -55.77
N LYS A 506 -30.86 14.15 -55.94
CA LYS A 506 -31.22 15.56 -56.13
C LYS A 506 -31.11 16.00 -57.58
#